data_AF-A0A7V0ZAF2-F1
#
_entry.id   AF-A0A7V0ZAF2-F1
#
_cell.length_a   1.000
_cell.length_b   1.000
_cell.length_c   1.000
_cell.angle_alpha   90.00
_cell.angle_beta   90.00
_cell.angle_gamma   90.00
#
_symmetry.space_group_name_H-M   'P 1'
#
loop_
_entity.id
_entity.type
_entity.pdbx_description
1 polymer ?
#
loop_
_entity_poly.entity_id
_entity_poly.type
_entity_poly.pdbx_seq_one_letter_code
_entity_poly.pdbx_strand_id
1 'polypeptide(L)'
;MKSIRRHELQHNVLDAELAKIVGFFKKHGTKLSWAVLILALIALGWVWWTRKAATQKMQVQNQYNRLTQLAASSETYDEELINGFKSLSEQDTVRWVAADSLLKLGRIYATLALLANEKTRRDEAIPQARKYYQRVIDGFGDFPPFVAAAYVGLGKLAEGQGDFETARGCYKTVLDMPGLAGYPILQQAREAAWQLGTFQTPVRLATTMPAWARAELKKRQEEESATPENDGKAKEDVKKGDEKPRS
;
A
#
# COMPACT_ATOMS: atom_id res chain seq x y z
N MET A 1 -61.07 -67.38 -25.86
CA MET A 1 -60.71 -66.43 -26.94
C MET A 1 -61.75 -65.33 -27.04
N LYS A 2 -61.51 -64.15 -26.48
CA LYS A 2 -62.13 -62.85 -26.87
C LYS A 2 -61.15 -61.75 -26.45
N SER A 3 -60.21 -61.42 -27.33
CA SER A 3 -59.48 -60.15 -27.30
C SER A 3 -60.33 -59.10 -28.02
N ILE A 4 -59.93 -57.83 -27.91
CA ILE A 4 -60.46 -56.67 -28.65
C ILE A 4 -61.60 -55.95 -27.93
N ARG A 5 -61.20 -55.09 -26.97
CA ARG A 5 -61.80 -53.77 -26.71
C ARG A 5 -60.88 -52.99 -25.76
N ARG A 6 -59.77 -52.52 -26.31
CA ARG A 6 -58.98 -51.39 -25.81
C ARG A 6 -58.71 -50.51 -27.03
N HIS A 7 -58.73 -49.19 -26.86
CA HIS A 7 -58.69 -48.14 -27.89
C HIS A 7 -60.07 -47.64 -28.33
N GLU A 8 -60.72 -46.85 -27.48
CA GLU A 8 -61.53 -45.75 -27.96
C GLU A 8 -61.45 -44.60 -26.96
N LEU A 9 -60.95 -43.47 -27.47
CA LEU A 9 -61.20 -42.10 -26.99
C LEU A 9 -60.41 -41.59 -25.75
N GLN A 10 -59.07 -41.71 -25.80
CA GLN A 10 -58.17 -40.74 -25.14
C GLN A 10 -57.85 -39.52 -26.03
N HIS A 11 -58.42 -39.45 -27.23
CA HIS A 11 -58.27 -38.33 -28.15
C HIS A 11 -59.48 -37.42 -28.00
N ASN A 12 -59.28 -36.21 -27.46
CA ASN A 12 -60.09 -34.98 -27.63
C ASN A 12 -60.03 -34.03 -26.43
N VAL A 13 -59.42 -34.43 -25.31
CA VAL A 13 -59.15 -33.48 -24.22
C VAL A 13 -58.09 -32.47 -24.64
N LEU A 14 -57.05 -32.92 -25.34
CA LEU A 14 -55.97 -32.06 -25.86
C LEU A 14 -56.48 -31.05 -26.89
N ASP A 15 -57.35 -31.46 -27.82
CA ASP A 15 -57.89 -30.54 -28.85
C ASP A 15 -58.84 -29.50 -28.24
N ALA A 16 -59.66 -29.88 -27.26
CA ALA A 16 -60.52 -28.96 -26.54
C ALA A 16 -59.71 -27.95 -25.70
N GLU A 17 -58.62 -28.38 -25.07
CA GLU A 17 -57.72 -27.48 -24.33
C GLU A 17 -56.90 -26.57 -25.28
N LEU A 18 -56.46 -27.07 -26.44
CA LEU A 18 -55.79 -26.26 -27.48
C LEU A 18 -56.72 -25.18 -28.05
N ALA A 19 -57.99 -25.50 -28.31
CA ALA A 19 -58.96 -24.52 -28.81
C ALA A 19 -59.18 -23.36 -27.82
N LYS A 20 -59.19 -23.63 -26.51
CA LYS A 20 -59.27 -22.60 -25.46
C LYS A 20 -58.04 -21.69 -25.47
N ILE A 21 -56.84 -22.27 -25.63
CA ILE A 21 -55.59 -21.52 -25.74
C ILE A 21 -55.62 -20.59 -26.97
N VAL A 22 -56.05 -21.10 -28.14
CA VAL A 22 -56.17 -20.29 -29.37
C VAL A 22 -57.19 -19.16 -29.22
N GLY A 23 -58.35 -19.43 -28.61
CA GLY A 23 -59.35 -18.40 -28.33
C GLY A 23 -58.84 -17.31 -27.38
N PHE A 24 -58.06 -17.71 -26.36
CA PHE A 24 -57.42 -16.80 -25.43
C PHE A 24 -56.37 -15.91 -26.12
N PHE A 25 -55.51 -16.47 -26.97
CA PHE A 25 -54.54 -15.70 -27.76
C PHE A 25 -55.20 -14.77 -28.77
N LYS A 26 -56.35 -15.11 -29.37
CA LYS A 26 -57.09 -14.17 -30.23
C LYS A 26 -57.64 -12.97 -29.45
N LYS A 27 -58.11 -13.19 -28.22
CA LYS A 27 -58.71 -12.13 -27.37
C LYS A 27 -57.66 -11.26 -26.66
N HIS A 28 -56.55 -11.86 -26.23
CA HIS A 28 -55.54 -11.20 -25.40
C HIS A 28 -54.17 -11.08 -26.06
N GLY A 29 -53.99 -11.58 -27.29
CA GLY A 29 -52.70 -11.70 -27.96
C GLY A 29 -51.92 -10.40 -28.03
N THR A 30 -52.56 -9.28 -28.40
CA THR A 30 -51.87 -7.97 -28.43
C THR A 30 -51.38 -7.55 -27.05
N LYS A 31 -52.17 -7.77 -25.98
CA LYS A 31 -51.78 -7.42 -24.60
C LYS A 31 -50.66 -8.33 -24.09
N LEU A 32 -50.71 -9.63 -24.43
CA LEU A 32 -49.64 -10.59 -24.13
C LEU A 32 -48.34 -10.23 -24.85
N SER A 33 -48.40 -9.86 -26.12
CA SER A 33 -47.21 -9.41 -26.88
C SER A 33 -46.58 -8.17 -26.27
N TRP A 34 -47.38 -7.17 -25.86
CA TRP A 34 -46.87 -6.01 -25.15
C TRP A 34 -46.25 -6.37 -23.79
N ALA A 35 -46.88 -7.28 -23.02
CA ALA A 35 -46.33 -7.74 -21.75
C ALA A 35 -44.99 -8.45 -21.92
N VAL A 36 -44.86 -9.32 -22.92
CA VAL A 36 -43.59 -10.01 -23.25
C VAL A 36 -42.53 -9.01 -23.71
N LEU A 37 -42.88 -8.03 -24.53
CA LEU A 37 -41.96 -6.97 -24.97
C LEU A 37 -41.45 -6.13 -23.79
N ILE A 38 -42.33 -5.73 -22.87
CA ILE A 38 -41.94 -4.98 -21.67
C ILE A 38 -40.99 -5.81 -20.80
N LEU A 39 -41.32 -7.10 -20.57
CA LEU A 39 -40.45 -8.00 -19.82
C LEU A 39 -39.09 -8.18 -20.49
N ALA A 40 -39.05 -8.30 -21.82
CA ALA A 40 -37.81 -8.39 -22.58
C ALA A 40 -36.97 -7.11 -22.45
N LEU A 41 -37.59 -5.93 -22.50
CA LEU A 41 -36.89 -4.64 -22.32
C LEU A 41 -36.33 -4.49 -20.90
N ILE A 42 -37.09 -4.89 -19.87
CA ILE A 42 -36.62 -4.89 -18.48
C ILE A 42 -35.41 -5.83 -18.34
N ALA A 43 -35.50 -7.05 -18.91
CA ALA A 43 -34.40 -8.01 -18.89
C ALA A 43 -33.15 -7.48 -19.62
N LEU A 44 -33.32 -6.83 -20.78
CA LEU A 44 -32.22 -6.22 -21.53
C LEU A 44 -31.58 -5.06 -20.74
N GLY A 45 -32.39 -4.20 -20.12
CA GLY A 45 -31.91 -3.12 -19.26
C GLY A 45 -31.10 -3.65 -18.07
N TRP A 46 -31.57 -4.72 -17.43
CA TRP A 46 -30.88 -5.40 -16.35
C TRP A 46 -29.53 -6.00 -16.81
N VAL A 47 -29.52 -6.71 -17.95
CA VAL A 47 -28.28 -7.29 -18.52
C VAL A 47 -27.28 -6.20 -18.90
N TRP A 48 -27.74 -5.10 -19.49
CA TRP A 48 -26.86 -3.97 -19.83
C TRP A 48 -26.26 -3.31 -18.59
N TRP A 49 -27.08 -3.07 -17.56
CA TRP A 49 -26.61 -2.45 -16.31
C TRP A 49 -25.61 -3.34 -15.56
N THR A 50 -25.90 -4.64 -15.44
CA THR A 50 -24.99 -5.60 -14.80
C THR A 50 -23.68 -5.76 -15.57
N ARG A 51 -23.72 -5.80 -16.91
CA ARG A 51 -22.50 -5.80 -17.74
C ARG A 51 -21.70 -4.51 -17.57
N LYS A 52 -22.36 -3.34 -17.56
CA LYS A 52 -21.69 -2.05 -17.38
C LYS A 52 -21.04 -1.91 -16.00
N ALA A 53 -21.71 -2.38 -14.94
CA ALA A 53 -21.13 -2.40 -13.60
C ALA A 53 -19.91 -3.34 -13.52
N ALA A 54 -19.97 -4.49 -14.19
CA ALA A 54 -18.85 -5.43 -14.25
C ALA A 54 -17.64 -4.84 -15.01
N THR A 55 -17.86 -4.18 -16.15
CA THR A 55 -16.76 -3.57 -16.92
C THR A 55 -16.09 -2.42 -16.15
N GLN A 56 -16.86 -1.59 -15.43
CA GLN A 56 -16.30 -0.53 -14.59
C GLN A 56 -15.40 -1.09 -13.48
N LYS A 57 -15.85 -2.14 -12.77
CA LYS A 57 -15.03 -2.79 -11.74
C LYS A 57 -13.72 -3.34 -12.30
N MET A 58 -13.76 -3.98 -13.47
CA MET A 58 -12.56 -4.48 -14.14
C MET A 58 -11.61 -3.36 -14.57
N GLN A 59 -12.14 -2.24 -15.06
CA GLN A 59 -11.31 -1.09 -15.46
C GLN A 59 -10.55 -0.50 -14.26
N VAL A 60 -11.24 -0.31 -13.13
CA VAL A 60 -10.63 0.15 -11.87
C VAL A 60 -9.54 -0.81 -11.41
N GLN A 61 -9.82 -2.11 -11.44
CA GLN A 61 -8.84 -3.13 -11.07
C GLN A 61 -7.60 -3.11 -11.97
N ASN A 62 -7.79 -3.00 -13.28
CA ASN A 62 -6.69 -2.97 -14.25
C ASN A 62 -5.84 -1.70 -14.09
N GLN A 63 -6.47 -0.55 -13.89
CA GLN A 63 -5.77 0.71 -13.61
C GLN A 63 -4.95 0.59 -12.32
N TYR A 64 -5.54 0.07 -11.25
CA TYR A 64 -4.86 -0.15 -9.98
C TYR A 64 -3.67 -1.11 -10.11
N ASN A 65 -3.85 -2.22 -10.83
CA ASN A 65 -2.79 -3.20 -11.07
C ASN A 65 -1.63 -2.58 -11.86
N ARG A 66 -1.94 -1.82 -12.92
CA ARG A 66 -0.93 -1.08 -13.73
C ARG A 66 -0.13 -0.12 -12.87
N LEU A 67 -0.80 0.71 -12.06
CA LEU A 67 -0.12 1.69 -11.19
C LEU A 67 0.71 1.01 -10.11
N THR A 68 0.21 -0.09 -9.54
CA THR A 68 0.97 -0.86 -8.54
C THR A 68 2.23 -1.48 -9.15
N GLN A 69 2.15 -1.97 -10.39
CA GLN A 69 3.30 -2.48 -11.11
C GLN A 69 4.31 -1.36 -11.41
N LEU A 70 3.82 -0.20 -11.87
CA LEU A 70 4.66 0.98 -12.13
C LEU A 70 5.38 1.45 -10.86
N ALA A 71 4.67 1.53 -9.73
CA ALA A 71 5.24 1.88 -8.43
C ALA A 71 6.34 0.91 -7.99
N ALA A 72 6.21 -0.37 -8.32
CA ALA A 72 7.19 -1.40 -7.96
C ALA A 72 8.46 -1.35 -8.83
N SER A 73 8.33 -0.91 -10.09
CA SER A 73 9.46 -0.79 -11.02
C SER A 73 10.13 0.58 -11.02
N SER A 74 9.50 1.60 -10.43
CA SER A 74 9.99 2.97 -10.52
C SER A 74 11.04 3.28 -9.46
N GLU A 75 12.12 3.94 -9.87
CA GLU A 75 13.10 4.53 -8.96
C GLU A 75 12.61 5.86 -8.37
N THR A 76 11.64 6.52 -9.02
CA THR A 76 11.10 7.82 -8.59
C THR A 76 9.57 7.85 -8.62
N TYR A 77 8.95 8.54 -7.67
CA TYR A 77 7.49 8.68 -7.63
C TYR A 77 7.08 9.93 -8.41
N ASP A 78 6.67 9.72 -9.66
CA ASP A 78 6.25 10.78 -10.56
C ASP A 78 4.78 11.22 -10.35
N GLU A 79 4.41 12.32 -11.00
CA GLU A 79 3.05 12.86 -10.91
C GLU A 79 2.00 11.93 -11.51
N GLU A 80 2.32 11.12 -12.52
CA GLU A 80 1.38 10.15 -13.10
C GLU A 80 0.96 9.13 -12.03
N LEU A 81 1.91 8.61 -11.26
CA LEU A 81 1.64 7.66 -10.21
C LEU A 81 0.78 8.27 -9.08
N ILE A 82 1.16 9.47 -8.62
CA ILE A 82 0.45 10.18 -7.55
C ILE A 82 -0.98 10.51 -8.00
N ASN A 83 -1.16 11.09 -9.19
CA ASN A 83 -2.48 11.44 -9.71
C ASN A 83 -3.32 10.19 -10.00
N GLY A 84 -2.69 9.10 -10.46
CA GLY A 84 -3.35 7.82 -10.69
C GLY A 84 -3.94 7.24 -9.40
N PHE A 85 -3.15 7.13 -8.33
CA PHE A 85 -3.66 6.65 -7.04
C PHE A 85 -4.65 7.63 -6.40
N LYS A 86 -4.47 8.94 -6.60
CA LYS A 86 -5.44 9.93 -6.12
C LYS A 86 -6.80 9.73 -6.78
N SER A 87 -6.82 9.59 -8.11
CA SER A 87 -8.06 9.30 -8.85
C SER A 87 -8.73 8.01 -8.38
N LEU A 88 -7.96 6.93 -8.20
CA LEU A 88 -8.50 5.67 -7.70
C LEU A 88 -9.03 5.77 -6.25
N SER A 89 -8.41 6.60 -5.42
CA SER A 89 -8.85 6.83 -4.04
C SER A 89 -10.17 7.59 -3.90
N GLU A 90 -10.54 8.35 -4.94
CA GLU A 90 -11.77 9.14 -4.99
C GLU A 90 -12.92 8.35 -5.62
N GLN A 91 -12.63 7.19 -6.23
CA GLN A 91 -13.63 6.31 -6.82
C GLN A 91 -14.16 5.29 -5.81
N ASP A 92 -15.49 5.21 -5.64
CA ASP A 92 -16.14 4.24 -4.74
C ASP A 92 -16.57 2.94 -5.46
N THR A 93 -16.11 2.71 -6.69
CA THR A 93 -16.47 1.53 -7.50
C THR A 93 -16.00 0.22 -6.85
N VAL A 94 -14.79 0.25 -6.27
CA VAL A 94 -14.16 -0.89 -5.59
C VAL A 94 -13.50 -0.35 -4.31
N ARG A 95 -14.24 -0.40 -3.20
CA ARG A 95 -13.86 0.27 -1.95
C ARG A 95 -12.47 -0.10 -1.41
N TRP A 96 -12.06 -1.37 -1.53
CA TRP A 96 -10.72 -1.79 -1.10
C TRP A 96 -9.60 -1.19 -1.95
N VAL A 97 -9.85 -0.94 -3.25
CA VAL A 97 -8.89 -0.25 -4.14
C VAL A 97 -8.73 1.19 -3.70
N ALA A 98 -9.81 1.86 -3.29
CA ALA A 98 -9.74 3.21 -2.76
C ALA A 98 -8.92 3.27 -1.47
N ALA A 99 -9.17 2.34 -0.53
CA ALA A 99 -8.42 2.21 0.72
C ALA A 99 -6.92 2.02 0.47
N ASP A 100 -6.56 1.07 -0.38
CA ASP A 100 -5.15 0.77 -0.66
C ASP A 100 -4.47 1.88 -1.49
N SER A 101 -5.21 2.56 -2.37
CA SER A 101 -4.68 3.72 -3.10
C SER A 101 -4.31 4.87 -2.16
N LEU A 102 -5.14 5.14 -1.13
CA LEU A 102 -4.79 6.10 -0.07
C LEU A 102 -3.55 5.63 0.71
N LEU A 103 -3.49 4.33 1.06
CA LEU A 103 -2.34 3.77 1.76
C LEU A 103 -1.05 3.93 0.95
N LYS A 104 -1.11 3.71 -0.37
CA LYS A 104 0.02 3.91 -1.30
C LYS A 104 0.42 5.37 -1.38
N LEU A 105 -0.52 6.30 -1.47
CA LEU A 105 -0.21 7.74 -1.40
C LEU A 105 0.51 8.09 -0.09
N GLY A 106 0.00 7.60 1.05
CA GLY A 106 0.65 7.78 2.34
C GLY A 106 2.11 7.29 2.35
N ARG A 107 2.35 6.11 1.75
CA ARG A 107 3.70 5.54 1.62
C ARG A 107 4.60 6.35 0.69
N ILE A 108 4.08 6.76 -0.48
CA ILE A 108 4.82 7.58 -1.43
C ILE A 108 5.30 8.87 -0.77
N TYR A 109 4.41 9.61 -0.11
CA TYR A 109 4.79 10.85 0.57
C TYR A 109 5.74 10.60 1.75
N ALA A 110 5.58 9.50 2.49
CA ALA A 110 6.52 9.12 3.54
C ALA A 110 7.92 8.83 2.98
N THR A 111 8.02 8.14 1.85
CA THR A 111 9.29 7.89 1.17
C THR A 111 9.89 9.16 0.56
N LEU A 112 9.08 10.04 -0.01
CA LEU A 112 9.54 11.35 -0.50
C LEU A 112 10.11 12.20 0.64
N ALA A 113 9.48 12.19 1.81
CA ALA A 113 10.02 12.84 3.00
C ALA A 113 11.38 12.22 3.40
N LEU A 114 11.50 10.89 3.40
CA LEU A 114 12.74 10.21 3.76
C LEU A 114 13.90 10.53 2.79
N LEU A 115 13.61 10.60 1.50
CA LEU A 115 14.60 10.84 0.44
C LEU A 115 14.91 12.34 0.22
N ALA A 116 14.12 13.25 0.80
CA ALA A 116 14.30 14.67 0.60
C ALA A 116 15.53 15.20 1.38
N ASN A 117 16.55 15.63 0.64
CA ASN A 117 17.71 16.32 1.22
C ASN A 117 17.32 17.65 1.87
N GLU A 118 16.44 18.40 1.21
CA GLU A 118 15.96 19.70 1.68
C GLU A 118 14.92 19.59 2.79
N LYS A 119 15.11 20.36 3.86
CA LYS A 119 14.16 20.41 4.99
C LYS A 119 12.75 20.82 4.55
N THR A 120 12.64 21.81 3.66
CA THR A 120 11.35 22.32 3.17
C THR A 120 10.52 21.23 2.49
N ARG A 121 11.14 20.41 1.62
CA ARG A 121 10.43 19.29 0.95
C ARG A 121 10.00 18.22 1.94
N ARG A 122 10.80 17.96 2.97
CA ARG A 122 10.45 17.08 4.09
C ARG A 122 9.21 17.60 4.83
N ASP A 123 9.22 18.88 5.18
CA ASP A 123 8.14 19.54 5.91
C ASP A 123 6.84 19.62 5.10
N GLU A 124 6.91 19.61 3.77
CA GLU A 124 5.73 19.51 2.87
C GLU A 124 5.20 18.07 2.73
N ALA A 125 6.08 17.07 2.65
CA ALA A 125 5.70 15.69 2.37
C ALA A 125 5.13 14.96 3.60
N ILE A 126 5.65 15.21 4.81
CA ILE A 126 5.19 14.54 6.04
C ILE A 126 3.69 14.80 6.32
N PRO A 127 3.17 16.03 6.25
CA PRO A 127 1.74 16.30 6.44
C PRO A 127 0.86 15.59 5.41
N GLN A 128 1.31 15.48 4.16
CA GLN A 128 0.57 14.75 3.14
C GLN A 128 0.50 13.25 3.47
N ALA A 129 1.62 12.64 3.85
CA ALA A 129 1.67 11.25 4.26
C ALA A 129 0.70 10.97 5.41
N ARG A 130 0.74 11.81 6.47
CA ARG A 130 -0.16 11.75 7.62
C ARG A 130 -1.62 11.88 7.20
N LYS A 131 -1.94 12.85 6.34
CA LYS A 131 -3.31 13.08 5.83
C LYS A 131 -3.86 11.84 5.13
N TYR A 132 -3.09 11.19 4.27
CA TYR A 132 -3.57 10.01 3.55
C TYR A 132 -3.76 8.79 4.47
N TYR A 133 -2.84 8.56 5.41
CA TYR A 133 -3.04 7.50 6.41
C TYR A 133 -4.26 7.76 7.29
N GLN A 134 -4.49 9.01 7.71
CA GLN A 134 -5.66 9.35 8.50
C GLN A 134 -6.96 9.12 7.72
N ARG A 135 -7.01 9.44 6.43
CA ARG A 135 -8.17 9.12 5.58
C ARG A 135 -8.48 7.62 5.50
N VAL A 136 -7.46 6.76 5.55
CA VAL A 136 -7.67 5.30 5.61
C VAL A 136 -8.34 4.92 6.93
N ILE A 137 -7.82 5.44 8.05
CA ILE A 137 -8.34 5.17 9.40
C ILE A 137 -9.79 5.65 9.53
N ASP A 138 -10.09 6.86 9.07
CA ASP A 138 -11.41 7.47 9.24
C ASP A 138 -12.48 6.87 8.30
N GLY A 139 -12.09 6.43 7.10
CA GLY A 139 -13.02 6.04 6.04
C GLY A 139 -13.21 4.54 5.82
N PHE A 140 -12.29 3.70 6.33
CA PHE A 140 -12.19 2.28 5.95
C PHE A 140 -12.06 1.35 7.16
N GLY A 141 -12.73 1.68 8.27
CA GLY A 141 -12.80 0.85 9.49
C GLY A 141 -13.26 -0.59 9.27
N ASP A 142 -13.99 -0.86 8.19
CA ASP A 142 -14.43 -2.18 7.76
C ASP A 142 -13.33 -3.02 7.09
N PHE A 143 -12.14 -2.46 6.87
CA PHE A 143 -10.97 -3.16 6.36
C PHE A 143 -9.80 -3.12 7.36
N PRO A 144 -9.82 -3.98 8.40
CA PRO A 144 -8.80 -3.98 9.45
C PRO A 144 -7.35 -4.02 8.95
N PRO A 145 -6.97 -4.80 7.92
CA PRO A 145 -5.59 -4.82 7.43
C PRO A 145 -5.10 -3.47 6.88
N PHE A 146 -5.96 -2.70 6.20
CA PHE A 146 -5.58 -1.39 5.65
C PHE A 146 -5.48 -0.35 6.75
N VAL A 147 -6.41 -0.35 7.70
CA VAL A 147 -6.38 0.52 8.88
C VAL A 147 -5.12 0.25 9.70
N ALA A 148 -4.82 -1.02 9.97
CA ALA A 148 -3.60 -1.43 10.65
C ALA A 148 -2.35 -0.94 9.92
N ALA A 149 -2.30 -1.08 8.59
CA ALA A 149 -1.19 -0.59 7.79
C ALA A 149 -1.03 0.93 7.84
N ALA A 150 -2.14 1.67 7.92
CA ALA A 150 -2.13 3.12 8.09
C ALA A 150 -1.59 3.54 9.46
N TYR A 151 -1.99 2.86 10.55
CA TYR A 151 -1.41 3.08 11.88
C TYR A 151 0.08 2.75 11.92
N VAL A 152 0.53 1.65 11.31
CA VAL A 152 1.98 1.35 11.19
C VAL A 152 2.69 2.47 10.41
N GLY A 153 2.09 2.98 9.34
CA GLY A 153 2.63 4.11 8.58
C GLY A 153 2.77 5.39 9.41
N LEU A 154 1.75 5.73 10.21
CA LEU A 154 1.80 6.84 11.16
C LEU A 154 2.86 6.64 12.25
N GLY A 155 2.99 5.42 12.77
CA GLY A 155 4.00 5.07 13.76
C GLY A 155 5.42 5.30 13.23
N LYS A 156 5.70 4.84 12.01
CA LYS A 156 6.99 5.07 11.33
C LYS A 156 7.28 6.54 11.05
N LEU A 157 6.25 7.31 10.67
CA LEU A 157 6.41 8.77 10.50
C LEU A 157 6.77 9.43 11.83
N ALA A 158 6.11 9.03 12.93
CA ALA A 158 6.42 9.56 14.26
C ALA A 158 7.84 9.18 14.72
N GLU A 159 8.29 7.94 14.48
CA GLU A 159 9.68 7.52 14.70
C GLU A 159 10.68 8.39 13.94
N GLY A 160 10.42 8.65 12.65
CA GLY A 160 11.27 9.52 11.83
C GLY A 160 11.34 10.96 12.33
N GLN A 161 10.38 11.39 13.15
CA GLN A 161 10.35 12.69 13.81
C GLN A 161 10.89 12.65 15.25
N GLY A 162 11.29 11.48 15.76
CA GLY A 162 11.73 11.28 17.15
C GLY A 162 10.59 11.22 18.18
N ASP A 163 9.33 11.20 17.75
CA ASP A 163 8.16 11.09 18.63
C ASP A 163 7.83 9.62 18.89
N PHE A 164 8.64 9.00 19.75
CA PHE A 164 8.53 7.58 20.08
C PHE A 164 7.28 7.22 20.88
N GLU A 165 6.70 8.17 21.62
CA GLU A 165 5.46 7.94 22.37
C GLU A 165 4.25 7.82 21.43
N THR A 166 4.14 8.73 20.46
CA THR A 166 3.11 8.62 19.41
C THR A 166 3.31 7.35 18.58
N ALA A 167 4.56 7.00 18.25
CA ALA A 167 4.86 5.76 17.52
C ALA A 167 4.39 4.52 18.28
N ARG A 168 4.68 4.43 19.58
CA ARG A 168 4.26 3.34 20.46
C ARG A 168 2.73 3.23 20.53
N GLY A 169 2.04 4.36 20.66
CA GLY A 169 0.57 4.40 20.64
C GLY A 169 -0.02 3.80 19.36
N CYS A 170 0.58 4.14 18.20
CA CYS A 170 0.17 3.60 16.91
C CYS A 170 0.33 2.07 16.84
N TYR A 171 1.50 1.53 17.21
CA TYR A 171 1.71 0.08 17.14
C TYR A 171 0.88 -0.68 18.16
N LYS A 172 0.71 -0.16 19.37
CA LYS A 172 -0.17 -0.76 20.36
C LYS A 172 -1.60 -0.89 19.82
N THR A 173 -2.10 0.16 19.16
CA THR A 173 -3.43 0.14 18.53
C THR A 173 -3.55 -1.01 17.52
N VAL A 174 -2.50 -1.28 16.73
CA VAL A 174 -2.47 -2.41 15.78
C VAL A 174 -2.41 -3.76 16.49
N LEU A 175 -1.67 -3.88 17.58
CA LEU A 175 -1.58 -5.12 18.36
C LEU A 175 -2.91 -5.49 19.04
N ASP A 176 -3.70 -4.47 19.41
CA ASP A 176 -4.99 -4.63 20.06
C ASP A 176 -6.16 -4.81 19.06
N MET A 177 -5.92 -4.67 17.76
CA MET A 177 -6.97 -4.80 16.73
C MET A 177 -7.41 -6.25 16.53
N PRO A 178 -8.73 -6.54 16.57
CA PRO A 178 -9.25 -7.87 16.32
C PRO A 178 -9.14 -8.26 14.84
N GLY A 179 -9.04 -9.55 14.57
CA GLY A 179 -9.08 -10.09 13.19
C GLY A 179 -7.78 -9.91 12.38
N LEU A 180 -6.70 -9.44 13.00
CA LEU A 180 -5.38 -9.33 12.34
C LEU A 180 -4.51 -10.59 12.46
N ALA A 181 -5.01 -11.65 13.11
CA ALA A 181 -4.28 -12.91 13.22
C ALA A 181 -3.98 -13.48 11.82
N GLY A 182 -2.71 -13.78 11.55
CA GLY A 182 -2.25 -14.28 10.25
C GLY A 182 -1.89 -13.20 9.23
N TYR A 183 -2.15 -11.92 9.49
CA TYR A 183 -1.69 -10.83 8.63
C TYR A 183 -0.26 -10.41 8.98
N PRO A 184 0.62 -10.19 7.98
CA PRO A 184 2.01 -9.80 8.22
C PRO A 184 2.13 -8.43 8.90
N ILE A 185 1.12 -7.57 8.75
CA ILE A 185 1.11 -6.24 9.37
C ILE A 185 1.13 -6.30 10.90
N LEU A 186 0.53 -7.33 11.50
CA LEU A 186 0.55 -7.55 12.95
C LEU A 186 1.97 -7.87 13.43
N GLN A 187 2.70 -8.68 12.68
CA GLN A 187 4.10 -8.99 12.99
C GLN A 187 5.00 -7.78 12.82
N GLN A 188 4.76 -6.99 11.76
CA GLN A 188 5.48 -5.74 11.55
C GLN A 188 5.27 -4.75 12.71
N ALA A 189 4.03 -4.59 13.19
CA ALA A 189 3.75 -3.75 14.35
C ALA A 189 4.40 -4.26 15.64
N ARG A 190 4.43 -5.60 15.83
CA ARG A 190 5.10 -6.23 16.96
C ARG A 190 6.60 -5.98 16.96
N GLU A 191 7.24 -6.15 15.81
CA GLU A 191 8.67 -5.92 15.65
C GLU A 191 9.01 -4.45 15.89
N ALA A 192 8.24 -3.52 15.29
CA ALA A 192 8.46 -2.09 15.48
C ALA A 192 8.27 -1.67 16.95
N ALA A 193 7.24 -2.17 17.63
CA ALA A 193 7.02 -1.95 19.05
C ALA A 193 8.17 -2.50 19.91
N TRP A 194 8.73 -3.66 19.54
CA TRP A 194 9.90 -4.24 20.21
C TRP A 194 11.15 -3.39 20.00
N GLN A 195 11.42 -2.93 18.77
CA GLN A 195 12.55 -2.04 18.47
C GLN A 195 12.45 -0.71 19.24
N LEU A 196 11.26 -0.15 19.40
CA LEU A 196 11.06 1.03 20.24
C LEU A 196 11.51 0.84 21.70
N GLY A 197 11.40 -0.39 22.22
CA GLY A 197 11.87 -0.73 23.56
C GLY A 197 13.40 -0.74 23.69
N THR A 198 14.14 -1.03 22.61
CA THR A 198 15.60 -1.10 22.65
C THR A 198 16.26 0.27 22.65
N PHE A 199 15.66 1.29 22.02
CA PHE A 199 16.20 2.66 22.04
C PHE A 199 16.26 3.29 23.44
N GLN A 200 15.53 2.74 24.42
CA GLN A 200 15.61 3.20 25.82
C GLN A 200 16.76 2.55 26.60
N THR A 201 17.39 1.51 26.06
CA THR A 201 18.58 0.93 26.70
C THR A 201 19.80 1.79 26.40
N PRO A 202 20.49 2.34 27.42
CA PRO A 202 21.67 3.16 27.17
C PRO A 202 22.72 2.28 26.48
N VAL A 203 23.15 2.71 25.29
CA VAL A 203 24.23 2.06 24.56
C VAL A 203 25.50 2.17 25.40
N ARG A 204 25.88 1.06 26.02
CA ARG A 204 27.17 0.95 26.72
C ARG A 204 28.25 0.72 25.68
N LEU A 205 28.90 1.79 25.24
CA LEU A 205 30.13 1.66 24.48
C LEU A 205 31.17 0.94 25.36
N ALA A 206 31.91 0.00 24.78
CA ALA A 206 33.03 -0.61 25.47
C ALA A 206 34.03 0.50 25.86
N THR A 207 34.23 0.71 27.15
CA THR A 207 35.20 1.68 27.67
C THR A 207 36.64 1.18 27.55
N THR A 208 36.82 -0.10 27.24
CA THR A 208 38.13 -0.69 27.01
C THR A 208 38.39 -0.85 25.53
N MET A 209 39.55 -0.34 25.11
CA MET A 209 40.08 -0.52 23.76
C MET A 209 40.11 -2.03 23.39
N PRO A 210 39.68 -2.43 22.18
CA PRO A 210 39.75 -3.83 21.75
C PRO A 210 41.17 -4.39 21.81
N ALA A 211 41.31 -5.71 22.00
CA ALA A 211 42.63 -6.35 22.11
C ALA A 211 43.52 -6.11 20.87
N TRP A 212 42.92 -6.11 19.68
CA TRP A 212 43.64 -5.81 18.42
C TRP A 212 44.16 -4.36 18.40
N ALA A 213 43.36 -3.39 18.86
CA ALA A 213 43.76 -1.99 18.90
C ALA A 213 44.86 -1.73 19.94
N ARG A 214 44.85 -2.47 21.06
CA ARG A 214 45.96 -2.45 22.04
C ARG A 214 47.24 -3.04 21.46
N ALA A 215 47.15 -4.13 20.71
CA ALA A 215 48.30 -4.77 20.07
C ALA A 215 48.94 -3.84 19.03
N GLU A 216 48.13 -3.14 18.23
CA GLU A 216 48.59 -2.17 17.23
C GLU A 216 49.29 -0.98 17.88
N LEU A 217 48.75 -0.45 18.98
CA LEU A 217 49.38 0.62 19.77
C LEU A 217 50.72 0.18 20.36
N LYS A 218 50.78 -1.04 20.89
CA LYS A 218 52.02 -1.59 21.44
C LYS A 218 53.08 -1.73 20.36
N LYS A 219 52.71 -2.22 19.17
CA LYS A 219 53.60 -2.34 18.03
C LYS A 219 54.13 -0.98 17.56
N ARG A 220 53.26 0.04 17.49
CA ARG A 220 53.67 1.42 17.17
C ARG A 220 54.62 2.00 18.21
N GLN A 221 54.36 1.78 19.50
CA GLN A 221 55.25 2.24 20.58
C GLN A 221 56.62 1.54 20.53
N GLU A 222 56.64 0.24 20.23
CA GLU A 222 57.88 -0.53 20.05
C GLU A 222 58.67 -0.02 18.81
N GLU A 223 58.00 0.26 17.70
CA GLU A 223 58.62 0.85 16.48
C GLU A 223 59.18 2.26 16.73
N GLU A 224 58.44 3.13 17.42
CA GLU A 224 58.83 4.51 17.72
C GLU A 224 60.01 4.56 18.71
N SER A 225 60.04 3.65 19.70
CA SER A 225 61.15 3.50 20.66
C SER A 225 62.40 2.83 20.08
N ALA A 226 62.27 2.11 18.96
CA ALA A 226 63.39 1.46 18.28
C ALA A 226 64.08 2.38 17.25
N THR A 227 63.50 3.53 16.94
CA THR A 227 64.17 4.60 16.18
C THR A 227 65.07 5.40 17.12
N PRO A 228 66.41 5.30 17.01
CA PRO A 228 67.29 6.17 17.78
C PRO A 228 67.06 7.61 17.32
N GLU A 229 66.84 8.48 18.30
CA GLU A 229 66.87 9.94 18.21
C GLU A 229 68.20 10.34 17.54
N ASN A 230 68.14 10.59 16.22
CA ASN A 230 69.27 11.10 15.45
C ASN A 230 69.38 12.59 15.73
N ASP A 231 69.82 12.90 16.95
CA ASP A 231 70.10 14.25 17.39
C ASP A 231 71.50 14.62 16.90
N GLY A 232 71.57 15.53 15.92
CA GLY A 232 72.80 16.27 15.64
C GLY A 232 73.14 16.55 14.17
N LYS A 233 72.97 17.83 13.81
CA LYS A 233 73.64 18.61 12.73
C LYS A 233 72.94 18.68 11.38
N ALA A 234 71.96 19.58 11.29
CA ALA A 234 71.79 20.43 10.10
C ALA A 234 72.13 21.87 10.48
N LYS A 235 73.19 22.38 9.86
CA LYS A 235 73.78 23.70 10.06
C LYS A 235 72.78 24.82 9.74
N GLU A 236 72.84 25.88 10.54
CA GLU A 236 72.52 27.24 10.10
C GLU A 236 73.34 27.54 8.84
N ASP A 237 72.66 27.70 7.71
CA ASP A 237 73.18 28.48 6.59
C ASP A 237 72.16 29.59 6.27
N VAL A 238 72.48 30.76 6.83
CA VAL A 238 71.93 32.05 6.48
C VAL A 238 72.13 32.28 4.98
N LYS A 239 71.04 32.38 4.21
CA LYS A 239 71.10 33.00 2.89
C LYS A 239 69.97 34.02 2.73
N LYS A 240 70.36 35.28 2.93
CA LYS A 240 69.74 36.49 2.35
C LYS A 240 69.36 36.24 0.89
N GLY A 241 68.16 36.65 0.50
CA GLY A 241 67.71 36.63 -0.90
C GLY A 241 66.33 37.26 -1.07
N ASP A 242 66.34 38.58 -1.15
CA ASP A 242 65.57 39.44 -2.06
C ASP A 242 64.03 39.37 -2.14
N GLU A 243 63.45 40.47 -1.65
CA GLU A 243 62.39 41.28 -2.27
C GLU A 243 61.83 40.84 -3.63
N LYS A 244 60.50 40.66 -3.69
CA LYS A 244 59.64 41.41 -4.62
C LYS A 244 58.15 41.27 -4.27
N PRO A 245 57.38 42.38 -4.24
CA PRO A 245 55.93 42.31 -4.17
C PRO A 245 55.37 42.09 -5.58
N ARG A 246 54.32 41.27 -5.69
CA ARG A 246 53.43 41.31 -6.85
C ARG A 246 52.05 41.76 -6.39
N SER A 247 51.64 42.81 -7.08
CA SER A 247 50.33 43.42 -7.19
C SER A 247 49.20 42.43 -7.46
#